data_AF-A0A944MVG6-F1
#
_entry.id   AF-A0A944MVG6-F1
#
_cell.length_a   1.000
_cell.length_b   1.000
_cell.length_c   1.000
_cell.angle_alpha   90.00
_cell.angle_beta   90.00
_cell.angle_gamma   90.00
#
_symmetry.space_group_name_H-M   'P 1'
#
loop_
_entity.id
_entity.type
_entity.pdbx_description
1 polymer ?
#
loop_
_entity_poly.entity_id
_entity_poly.type
_entity_poly.pdbx_seq_one_letter_code
_entity_poly.pdbx_strand_id
1 'polypeptide(L)'
;MPHYDTLRGRGKEAVVLALTLVPSNFDMHITYNTNFTWYYGTDGNTPVFQYDLMTVVLHEICHGLNFSGTMSYSSYSGGIGYWGTYPNIYDVFMKDGSGTQLIDTGTYPKYSIALGSALTSNDIWFHGTQAMAANGGQRVKMYAPSTWRSGSSYSHLDYDTFNGTSNQLMVFAVSAGESVHDPGAVTEGLLEDLGWPSSSSCPSCSGAVVLNGVTFPAGETCPCTGTTISLLNVTVPNNATANFTASTSITVDSGTTFENGSNATFTAPNTVFQPGSHVESGAVLNVGQ
;
A
#
# COMPACT_ATOMS: atom_id res chain seq x y z
N MET A 1 -13.02 16.93 -21.58
CA MET A 1 -11.91 16.88 -20.61
C MET A 1 -11.16 15.59 -20.86
N PRO A 2 -9.85 15.61 -21.15
CA PRO A 2 -9.09 14.38 -21.41
C PRO A 2 -9.09 13.50 -20.16
N HIS A 3 -9.21 12.19 -20.36
CA HIS A 3 -9.18 11.17 -19.31
C HIS A 3 -7.71 10.87 -18.97
N TYR A 4 -7.28 11.13 -17.73
CA TYR A 4 -5.85 11.21 -17.37
C TYR A 4 -5.19 9.92 -16.88
N ASP A 5 -5.88 8.79 -16.94
CA ASP A 5 -5.29 7.45 -16.68
C ASP A 5 -4.33 6.96 -17.79
N THR A 6 -4.00 7.86 -18.70
CA THR A 6 -2.94 7.62 -19.67
C THR A 6 -2.04 8.84 -19.70
N LEU A 7 -1.12 8.91 -18.74
CA LEU A 7 0.23 9.40 -19.04
C LEU A 7 0.95 8.50 -20.08
N ARG A 8 0.28 7.48 -20.63
CA ARG A 8 0.59 6.77 -21.89
C ARG A 8 0.16 7.54 -23.15
N GLY A 9 0.39 8.85 -23.20
CA GLY A 9 0.32 9.61 -24.45
C GLY A 9 1.57 9.32 -25.30
N ARG A 10 1.43 9.15 -26.62
CA ARG A 10 2.58 9.01 -27.55
C ARG A 10 3.51 10.22 -27.40
N GLY A 11 4.60 10.06 -26.66
CA GLY A 11 5.56 11.11 -26.31
C GLY A 11 6.83 10.49 -25.74
N LYS A 12 7.90 11.28 -25.53
CA LYS A 12 9.13 10.74 -24.95
C LYS A 12 8.86 10.31 -23.51
N GLU A 13 9.38 9.14 -23.18
CA GLU A 13 9.17 8.42 -21.93
C GLU A 13 10.36 8.66 -21.00
N ALA A 14 10.11 8.92 -19.73
CA ALA A 14 11.11 8.85 -18.68
C ALA A 14 10.66 7.81 -17.65
N VAL A 15 11.65 7.12 -17.07
CA VAL A 15 11.47 5.79 -16.47
C VAL A 15 11.93 5.82 -15.01
N VAL A 16 11.07 5.41 -14.07
CA VAL A 16 11.47 5.05 -12.70
C VAL A 16 11.49 3.53 -12.61
N LEU A 17 12.62 2.99 -12.13
CA LEU A 17 12.87 1.55 -12.02
C LEU A 17 13.05 1.20 -10.54
N ALA A 18 12.23 0.28 -10.02
CA ALA A 18 12.53 -0.44 -8.79
C ALA A 18 13.18 -1.78 -9.18
N LEU A 19 14.40 -2.05 -8.68
CA LEU A 19 15.19 -3.23 -9.04
C LEU A 19 14.84 -4.45 -8.17
N THR A 20 14.71 -5.62 -8.81
CA THR A 20 14.56 -6.90 -8.10
C THR A 20 15.89 -7.44 -7.56
N LEU A 21 15.83 -8.53 -6.80
CA LEU A 21 16.97 -9.40 -6.42
C LEU A 21 17.69 -10.04 -7.63
N VAL A 22 17.13 -9.95 -8.84
CA VAL A 22 17.78 -10.32 -10.10
C VAL A 22 18.12 -9.04 -10.88
N PRO A 23 19.40 -8.71 -11.13
CA PRO A 23 19.83 -7.42 -11.69
C PRO A 23 19.26 -7.04 -13.08
N SER A 24 18.46 -7.89 -13.72
CA SER A 24 17.89 -7.68 -15.05
C SER A 24 16.35 -7.56 -15.09
N ASN A 25 15.66 -7.65 -13.94
CA ASN A 25 14.21 -7.51 -13.86
C ASN A 25 13.84 -6.33 -12.94
N PHE A 26 12.75 -5.64 -13.30
CA PHE A 26 12.17 -4.55 -12.51
C PHE A 26 10.94 -5.06 -11.77
N ASP A 27 10.84 -4.75 -10.48
CA ASP A 27 9.61 -4.98 -9.69
C ASP A 27 8.53 -4.01 -10.13
N MET A 28 8.96 -2.80 -10.54
CA MET A 28 8.09 -1.75 -11.00
C MET A 28 8.76 -0.97 -12.12
N HIS A 29 8.01 -0.76 -13.20
CA HIS A 29 8.38 0.06 -14.32
C HIS A 29 7.32 1.14 -14.50
N ILE A 30 7.65 2.37 -14.10
CA ILE A 30 6.77 3.53 -14.25
C ILE A 30 7.26 4.36 -15.42
N THR A 31 6.34 4.73 -16.30
CA THR A 31 6.62 5.54 -17.48
C THR A 31 5.72 6.77 -17.49
N TYR A 32 6.30 7.95 -17.61
CA TYR A 32 5.55 9.21 -17.67
C TYR A 32 5.84 10.00 -18.94
N ASN A 33 4.82 10.75 -19.37
CA ASN A 33 4.86 11.57 -20.57
C ASN A 33 5.62 12.88 -20.29
N THR A 34 6.71 13.09 -21.03
CA THR A 34 7.54 14.32 -20.93
C THR A 34 6.86 15.58 -21.46
N ASN A 35 5.70 15.49 -22.11
CA ASN A 35 4.97 16.65 -22.62
C ASN A 35 4.19 17.42 -21.54
N PHE A 36 4.12 16.90 -20.32
CA PHE A 36 3.54 17.63 -19.19
C PHE A 36 4.51 18.69 -18.68
N THR A 37 3.95 19.77 -18.14
CA THR A 37 4.74 20.77 -17.42
C THR A 37 4.96 20.25 -16.00
N TRP A 38 6.07 19.57 -15.77
CA TRP A 38 6.37 18.93 -14.49
C TRP A 38 6.94 19.90 -13.46
N TYR A 39 6.50 19.74 -12.22
CA TYR A 39 7.16 20.24 -11.03
C TYR A 39 8.00 19.11 -10.43
N TYR A 40 9.30 19.37 -10.26
CA TYR A 40 10.28 18.38 -9.78
C TYR A 40 10.66 18.58 -8.32
N GLY A 41 10.14 19.61 -7.66
CA GLY A 41 10.41 19.85 -6.23
C GLY A 41 9.68 18.83 -5.36
N THR A 42 10.20 18.63 -4.15
CA THR A 42 9.64 17.73 -3.13
C THR A 42 9.14 18.50 -1.91
N ASP A 43 8.96 19.81 -2.04
CA ASP A 43 8.58 20.72 -0.95
C ASP A 43 7.06 20.98 -0.89
N GLY A 44 6.30 20.39 -1.79
CA GLY A 44 4.84 20.56 -1.90
C GLY A 44 4.38 21.89 -2.48
N ASN A 45 5.28 22.75 -3.00
CA ASN A 45 4.94 24.08 -3.51
C ASN A 45 4.69 24.09 -5.04
N THR A 46 3.90 23.13 -5.55
CA THR A 46 3.65 23.01 -6.99
C THR A 46 2.94 24.24 -7.55
N PRO A 47 3.51 24.90 -8.59
CA PRO A 47 2.84 26.03 -9.23
C PRO A 47 1.54 25.63 -9.93
N VAL A 48 0.56 26.54 -9.99
CA VAL A 48 -0.81 26.34 -10.50
C VAL A 48 -0.96 25.82 -11.95
N PHE A 49 0.13 25.72 -12.71
CA PHE A 49 0.15 25.17 -14.08
C PHE A 49 1.15 24.02 -14.26
N GLN A 50 1.69 23.50 -13.16
CA GLN A 50 2.59 22.36 -13.17
C GLN A 50 1.93 21.17 -12.50
N TYR A 51 2.36 19.98 -12.90
CA TYR A 51 1.98 18.73 -12.28
C TYR A 51 3.11 18.26 -11.38
N ASP A 52 2.80 17.94 -10.13
CA ASP A 52 3.77 17.44 -9.17
C ASP A 52 4.21 16.02 -9.56
N LEU A 53 5.47 15.86 -9.95
CA LEU A 53 5.99 14.56 -10.37
C LEU A 53 6.01 13.56 -9.22
N MET A 54 6.31 14.00 -7.99
CA MET A 54 6.38 13.12 -6.82
C MET A 54 5.03 12.50 -6.52
N THR A 55 3.95 13.28 -6.59
CA THR A 55 2.57 12.84 -6.41
C THR A 55 2.21 11.76 -7.41
N VAL A 56 2.51 11.98 -8.69
CA VAL A 56 2.27 10.98 -9.75
C VAL A 56 3.11 9.73 -9.52
N VAL A 57 4.39 9.86 -9.19
CA VAL A 57 5.26 8.69 -8.95
C VAL A 57 4.77 7.88 -7.73
N LEU A 58 4.38 8.53 -6.64
CA LEU A 58 3.82 7.85 -5.46
C LEU A 58 2.52 7.10 -5.80
N HIS A 59 1.64 7.71 -6.59
CA HIS A 59 0.41 7.09 -7.06
C HIS A 59 0.70 5.80 -7.87
N GLU A 60 1.64 5.88 -8.82
CA GLU A 60 2.04 4.73 -9.63
C GLU A 60 2.78 3.66 -8.79
N ILE A 61 3.48 4.07 -7.73
CA ILE A 61 4.06 3.14 -6.74
C ILE A 61 2.96 2.34 -6.05
N CYS A 62 1.89 2.97 -5.58
CA CYS A 62 0.77 2.25 -4.97
C CYS A 62 0.17 1.22 -5.94
N HIS A 63 -0.01 1.56 -7.22
CA HIS A 63 -0.43 0.59 -8.23
C HIS A 63 0.54 -0.58 -8.37
N GLY A 64 1.85 -0.32 -8.41
CA GLY A 64 2.88 -1.36 -8.46
C GLY A 64 2.94 -2.22 -7.20
N LEU A 65 2.40 -1.74 -6.07
CA LEU A 65 2.18 -2.49 -4.84
C LEU A 65 0.81 -3.22 -4.82
N ASN A 66 0.25 -3.56 -5.98
CA ASN A 66 -1.03 -4.25 -6.15
C ASN A 66 -2.29 -3.44 -5.74
N PHE A 67 -2.22 -2.11 -5.64
CA PHE A 67 -3.43 -1.27 -5.65
C PHE A 67 -4.04 -1.27 -7.07
N SER A 68 -4.46 -2.43 -7.55
CA SER A 68 -5.20 -2.64 -8.80
C SER A 68 -5.58 -4.11 -8.88
N GLY A 69 -6.70 -4.39 -9.53
CA GLY A 69 -7.14 -5.76 -9.74
C GLY A 69 -7.25 -6.12 -11.20
N THR A 70 -7.83 -7.29 -11.47
CA THR A 70 -7.81 -7.90 -12.80
C THR A 70 -9.11 -7.70 -13.60
N MET A 71 -10.10 -6.99 -13.03
CA MET A 71 -11.40 -6.75 -13.65
C MET A 71 -11.27 -5.89 -14.92
N SER A 72 -12.13 -6.17 -15.87
CA SER A 72 -12.21 -5.50 -17.16
C SER A 72 -13.63 -5.53 -17.69
N TYR A 73 -13.93 -4.61 -18.60
CA TYR A 73 -15.26 -4.44 -19.19
C TYR A 73 -15.14 -4.28 -20.70
N SER A 74 -16.05 -4.91 -21.44
CA SER A 74 -16.19 -4.75 -22.89
C SER A 74 -17.58 -4.24 -23.25
N SER A 75 -17.65 -3.02 -23.77
CA SER A 75 -18.88 -2.43 -24.31
C SER A 75 -19.34 -3.11 -25.62
N TYR A 76 -18.40 -3.68 -26.38
CA TYR A 76 -18.67 -4.27 -27.70
C TYR A 76 -19.49 -5.57 -27.64
N SER A 77 -19.52 -6.23 -26.49
CA SER A 77 -20.26 -7.49 -26.30
C SER A 77 -21.52 -7.30 -25.45
N GLY A 78 -22.17 -6.13 -25.52
CA GLY A 78 -23.36 -5.84 -24.72
C GLY A 78 -23.06 -5.50 -23.25
N GLY A 79 -21.83 -5.04 -22.96
CA GLY A 79 -21.43 -4.62 -21.62
C GLY A 79 -21.10 -5.79 -20.70
N ILE A 80 -20.23 -6.69 -21.14
CA ILE A 80 -19.77 -7.81 -20.30
C ILE A 80 -18.59 -7.39 -19.45
N GLY A 81 -18.57 -7.87 -18.21
CA GLY A 81 -17.40 -7.86 -17.35
C GLY A 81 -16.63 -9.17 -17.47
N TYR A 82 -15.33 -9.13 -17.19
CA TYR A 82 -14.48 -10.29 -17.06
C TYR A 82 -13.25 -9.95 -16.21
N TRP A 83 -12.48 -10.94 -15.82
CA TRP A 83 -11.19 -10.75 -15.16
C TRP A 83 -10.10 -11.63 -15.77
N GLY A 84 -8.87 -11.50 -15.29
CA GLY A 84 -7.70 -12.25 -15.77
C GLY A 84 -7.85 -13.78 -15.66
N THR A 85 -6.80 -14.52 -16.03
CA THR A 85 -6.81 -16.00 -15.89
C THR A 85 -7.15 -16.43 -14.46
N TYR A 86 -6.60 -15.71 -13.47
CA TYR A 86 -6.90 -15.85 -12.06
C TYR A 86 -7.05 -14.46 -11.42
N PRO A 87 -7.93 -14.29 -10.42
CA PRO A 87 -7.99 -13.06 -9.64
C PRO A 87 -6.69 -12.88 -8.82
N ASN A 88 -6.29 -11.63 -8.61
CA ASN A 88 -5.18 -11.30 -7.71
C ASN A 88 -5.69 -11.03 -6.28
N ILE A 89 -4.79 -10.74 -5.35
CA ILE A 89 -5.16 -10.50 -3.94
C ILE A 89 -6.10 -9.30 -3.79
N TYR A 90 -5.94 -8.25 -4.60
CA TYR A 90 -6.84 -7.10 -4.60
C TYR A 90 -8.29 -7.50 -4.92
N ASP A 91 -8.49 -8.34 -5.94
CA ASP A 91 -9.81 -8.82 -6.34
C ASP A 91 -10.57 -9.57 -5.23
N VAL A 92 -9.86 -10.18 -4.28
CA VAL A 92 -10.45 -10.93 -3.15
C VAL A 92 -11.24 -10.01 -2.21
N PHE A 93 -10.82 -8.76 -2.08
CA PHE A 93 -11.46 -7.78 -1.19
C PHE A 93 -12.58 -6.99 -1.85
N MET A 94 -12.75 -7.12 -3.17
CA MET A 94 -13.68 -6.31 -3.95
C MET A 94 -15.10 -6.91 -3.96
N LYS A 95 -16.06 -6.12 -3.52
CA LYS A 95 -17.46 -6.53 -3.41
C LYS A 95 -18.41 -5.45 -3.92
N ASP A 96 -19.61 -5.85 -4.27
CA ASP A 96 -20.71 -4.91 -4.53
C ASP A 96 -21.29 -4.33 -3.23
N GLY A 97 -22.25 -3.40 -3.33
CA GLY A 97 -22.90 -2.80 -2.17
C GLY A 97 -23.71 -3.77 -1.31
N SER A 98 -24.14 -4.90 -1.88
CA SER A 98 -24.80 -5.99 -1.15
C SER A 98 -23.82 -6.89 -0.38
N GLY A 99 -22.51 -6.71 -0.60
CA GLY A 99 -21.46 -7.49 0.04
C GLY A 99 -21.14 -8.80 -0.68
N THR A 100 -21.56 -8.97 -1.94
CA THR A 100 -21.18 -10.13 -2.76
C THR A 100 -19.83 -9.88 -3.41
N GLN A 101 -18.91 -10.85 -3.32
CA GLN A 101 -17.60 -10.76 -3.98
C GLN A 101 -17.76 -10.75 -5.49
N LEU A 102 -17.03 -9.88 -6.18
CA LEU A 102 -17.09 -9.81 -7.65
C LEU A 102 -16.50 -11.05 -8.32
N ILE A 103 -15.64 -11.78 -7.62
CA ILE A 103 -15.05 -13.04 -8.09
C ILE A 103 -15.91 -14.28 -7.80
N ASP A 104 -17.07 -14.12 -7.14
CA ASP A 104 -18.03 -15.21 -6.97
C ASP A 104 -18.68 -15.55 -8.32
N THR A 105 -18.18 -16.59 -8.99
CA THR A 105 -18.71 -17.01 -10.29
C THR A 105 -20.14 -17.54 -10.27
N GLY A 106 -20.69 -17.85 -9.09
CA GLY A 106 -22.11 -18.22 -8.96
C GLY A 106 -23.03 -17.02 -9.21
N THR A 107 -22.66 -15.86 -8.68
CA THR A 107 -23.40 -14.60 -8.84
C THR A 107 -22.93 -13.82 -10.08
N TYR A 108 -21.61 -13.77 -10.28
CA TYR A 108 -20.94 -13.02 -11.34
C TYR A 108 -20.11 -13.96 -12.24
N PRO A 109 -20.75 -14.71 -13.16
CA PRO A 109 -20.01 -15.53 -14.11
C PRO A 109 -19.00 -14.69 -14.89
N LYS A 110 -17.84 -15.27 -15.21
CA LYS A 110 -16.85 -14.62 -16.06
C LYS A 110 -17.43 -14.38 -17.47
N TYR A 111 -17.10 -13.27 -18.10
CA TYR A 111 -17.65 -12.85 -19.41
C TYR A 111 -19.17 -12.67 -19.39
N SER A 112 -19.71 -12.07 -18.34
CA SER A 112 -21.15 -11.90 -18.17
C SER A 112 -21.59 -10.43 -18.08
N ILE A 113 -22.84 -10.19 -18.47
CA ILE A 113 -23.52 -8.90 -18.28
C ILE A 113 -23.72 -8.61 -16.79
N ALA A 114 -23.94 -9.64 -15.95
CA ALA A 114 -24.10 -9.48 -14.50
C ALA A 114 -22.87 -8.80 -13.88
N LEU A 115 -21.68 -9.33 -14.19
CA LEU A 115 -20.43 -8.72 -13.75
C LEU A 115 -20.21 -7.34 -14.39
N GLY A 116 -20.50 -7.17 -15.68
CA GLY A 116 -20.35 -5.88 -16.35
C GLY A 116 -21.25 -4.79 -15.76
N SER A 117 -22.46 -5.16 -15.32
CA SER A 117 -23.39 -4.27 -14.62
C SER A 117 -22.87 -3.89 -13.25
N ALA A 118 -22.31 -4.84 -12.49
CA ALA A 118 -21.67 -4.55 -11.20
C ALA A 118 -20.46 -3.60 -11.36
N LEU A 119 -19.61 -3.83 -12.37
CA LEU A 119 -18.43 -2.97 -12.63
C LEU A 119 -18.78 -1.54 -13.09
N THR A 120 -20.04 -1.28 -13.43
CA THR A 120 -20.55 0.03 -13.87
C THR A 120 -21.71 0.54 -13.00
N SER A 121 -21.81 0.06 -11.77
CA SER A 121 -22.96 0.35 -10.88
C SER A 121 -22.77 1.58 -9.98
N ASN A 122 -21.56 2.12 -9.88
CA ASN A 122 -21.14 3.07 -8.83
C ASN A 122 -21.25 2.52 -7.40
N ASP A 123 -21.29 1.19 -7.27
CA ASP A 123 -21.57 0.47 -6.02
C ASP A 123 -20.56 -0.67 -5.79
N ILE A 124 -19.27 -0.35 -5.97
CA ILE A 124 -18.15 -1.25 -5.71
C ILE A 124 -17.34 -0.74 -4.52
N TRP A 125 -16.97 -1.67 -3.64
CA TRP A 125 -16.36 -1.40 -2.35
C TRP A 125 -15.21 -2.35 -2.06
N PHE A 126 -14.16 -1.83 -1.43
CA PHE A 126 -13.07 -2.62 -0.89
C PHE A 126 -13.34 -2.94 0.59
N HIS A 127 -13.18 -4.22 0.96
CA HIS A 127 -13.57 -4.79 2.26
C HIS A 127 -12.38 -5.32 3.09
N GLY A 128 -11.20 -4.76 2.92
CA GLY A 128 -10.06 -5.10 3.78
C GLY A 128 -10.22 -4.52 5.19
N THR A 129 -9.78 -5.28 6.19
CA THR A 129 -9.97 -4.94 7.60
C THR A 129 -9.21 -3.70 8.01
N GLN A 130 -7.99 -3.53 7.50
CA GLN A 130 -7.12 -2.40 7.82
C GLN A 130 -7.62 -1.13 7.11
N ALA A 131 -7.97 -1.23 5.82
CA ALA A 131 -8.55 -0.14 5.06
C ALA A 131 -9.88 0.35 5.66
N MET A 132 -10.74 -0.57 6.11
CA MET A 132 -11.99 -0.20 6.79
C MET A 132 -11.73 0.48 8.13
N ALA A 133 -10.77 -0.01 8.93
CA ALA A 133 -10.41 0.63 10.19
C ALA A 133 -9.92 2.08 9.95
N ALA A 134 -9.06 2.28 8.96
CA ALA A 134 -8.58 3.61 8.54
C ALA A 134 -9.70 4.52 8.01
N ASN A 135 -10.74 3.93 7.42
CA ASN A 135 -11.92 4.63 6.92
C ASN A 135 -13.06 4.73 7.96
N GLY A 136 -12.75 4.81 9.25
CA GLY A 136 -13.73 4.98 10.31
C GLY A 136 -14.67 3.78 10.52
N GLY A 137 -14.19 2.57 10.22
CA GLY A 137 -14.96 1.32 10.26
C GLY A 137 -15.86 1.10 9.04
N GLN A 138 -15.80 1.96 8.02
CA GLN A 138 -16.65 1.88 6.83
C GLN A 138 -15.90 1.25 5.65
N ARG A 139 -16.65 0.55 4.80
CA ARG A 139 -16.16 0.02 3.52
C ARG A 139 -15.59 1.15 2.67
N VAL A 140 -14.49 0.90 1.96
CA VAL A 140 -13.83 1.92 1.14
C VAL A 140 -14.48 1.97 -0.23
N LYS A 141 -15.04 3.11 -0.61
CA LYS A 141 -15.72 3.27 -1.90
C LYS A 141 -14.70 3.34 -3.03
N MET A 142 -14.90 2.51 -4.05
CA MET A 142 -14.01 2.45 -5.21
C MET A 142 -14.65 3.09 -6.42
N TYR A 143 -13.82 3.67 -7.29
CA TYR A 143 -14.27 4.35 -8.49
C TYR A 143 -14.83 3.35 -9.51
N ALA A 144 -16.15 3.23 -9.58
CA ALA A 144 -16.86 2.35 -10.51
C ALA A 144 -17.97 3.12 -11.26
N PRO A 145 -17.62 4.15 -12.06
CA PRO A 145 -18.60 5.00 -12.73
C PRO A 145 -19.53 4.21 -13.68
N SER A 146 -20.69 4.79 -14.00
CA SER A 146 -21.66 4.20 -14.94
C SER A 146 -21.12 4.00 -16.36
N THR A 147 -20.04 4.70 -16.71
CA THR A 147 -19.28 4.48 -17.93
C THR A 147 -17.91 3.98 -17.56
N TRP A 148 -17.59 2.74 -17.93
CA TRP A 148 -16.27 2.17 -17.70
C TRP A 148 -15.18 3.03 -18.34
N ARG A 149 -14.14 3.35 -17.56
CA ARG A 149 -12.97 4.10 -17.99
C ARG A 149 -11.77 3.17 -17.86
N SER A 150 -11.27 2.68 -19.00
CA SER A 150 -10.07 1.85 -19.02
C SER A 150 -8.90 2.59 -18.37
N GLY A 151 -8.18 1.90 -17.47
CA GLY A 151 -7.17 2.48 -16.58
C GLY A 151 -7.76 2.87 -15.22
N SER A 152 -8.93 3.53 -15.19
CA SER A 152 -9.44 4.15 -13.96
C SER A 152 -10.40 3.29 -13.16
N SER A 153 -11.44 2.80 -13.84
CA SER A 153 -12.51 2.08 -13.17
C SER A 153 -11.93 0.89 -12.42
N TYR A 154 -12.42 0.64 -11.21
CA TYR A 154 -12.04 -0.46 -10.33
C TYR A 154 -10.66 -0.35 -9.64
N SER A 155 -9.76 0.51 -10.13
CA SER A 155 -8.37 0.62 -9.63
C SER A 155 -8.10 1.87 -8.80
N HIS A 156 -9.11 2.69 -8.53
CA HIS A 156 -8.96 3.96 -7.81
C HIS A 156 -9.97 4.11 -6.68
N LEU A 157 -9.64 4.94 -5.71
CA LEU A 157 -10.59 5.46 -4.74
C LEU A 157 -11.65 6.32 -5.44
N ASP A 158 -12.87 6.29 -4.90
CA ASP A 158 -13.96 7.11 -5.40
C ASP A 158 -13.62 8.60 -5.32
N TYR A 159 -13.64 9.28 -6.47
CA TYR A 159 -13.20 10.66 -6.58
C TYR A 159 -14.04 11.62 -5.73
N ASP A 160 -15.37 11.53 -5.81
CA ASP A 160 -16.25 12.44 -5.07
C ASP A 160 -16.15 12.23 -3.54
N THR A 161 -15.76 11.04 -3.10
CA THR A 161 -15.59 10.70 -1.68
C THR A 161 -14.26 11.19 -1.13
N PHE A 162 -13.15 11.04 -1.87
CA PHE A 162 -11.80 11.20 -1.32
C PHE A 162 -11.03 12.42 -1.86
N ASN A 163 -11.44 13.02 -2.97
CA ASN A 163 -10.77 14.20 -3.53
C ASN A 163 -10.82 15.38 -2.55
N GLY A 164 -9.69 16.06 -2.34
CA GLY A 164 -9.55 17.14 -1.37
C GLY A 164 -9.45 16.69 0.08
N THR A 165 -9.38 15.38 0.35
CA THR A 165 -9.14 14.82 1.69
C THR A 165 -7.68 14.40 1.87
N SER A 166 -7.30 14.00 3.09
CA SER A 166 -5.98 13.40 3.35
C SER A 166 -5.76 12.05 2.66
N ASN A 167 -6.81 11.40 2.14
CA ASN A 167 -6.74 10.10 1.46
C ASN A 167 -6.84 10.23 -0.07
N GLN A 168 -6.55 11.40 -0.62
CA GLN A 168 -6.80 11.67 -2.03
C GLN A 168 -5.75 11.08 -2.98
N LEU A 169 -4.60 10.58 -2.51
CA LEU A 169 -3.51 10.16 -3.41
C LEU A 169 -3.98 9.20 -4.49
N MET A 170 -4.83 8.23 -4.14
CA MET A 170 -5.30 7.18 -5.05
C MET A 170 -6.64 7.46 -5.74
N VAL A 171 -7.08 8.72 -5.83
CA VAL A 171 -8.16 9.09 -6.77
C VAL A 171 -7.61 9.15 -8.20
N PHE A 172 -8.46 8.88 -9.21
CA PHE A 172 -8.01 8.72 -10.59
C PHE A 172 -7.41 9.98 -11.27
N ALA A 173 -7.48 11.14 -10.63
CA ALA A 173 -7.06 12.40 -11.24
C ALA A 173 -6.44 13.36 -10.21
N VAL A 174 -5.29 13.93 -10.60
CA VAL A 174 -4.63 15.03 -9.91
C VAL A 174 -4.75 16.31 -10.75
N SER A 175 -5.02 17.44 -10.11
CA SER A 175 -5.09 18.75 -10.76
C SER A 175 -3.71 19.41 -10.83
N ALA A 176 -3.50 20.30 -11.81
CA ALA A 176 -2.31 21.14 -11.82
C ALA A 176 -2.28 22.05 -10.58
N GLY A 177 -1.09 22.24 -10.00
CA GLY A 177 -0.92 22.98 -8.74
C GLY A 177 -1.15 22.15 -7.47
N GLU A 178 -1.61 20.90 -7.58
CA GLU A 178 -1.76 20.02 -6.42
C GLU A 178 -0.47 19.24 -6.15
N SER A 179 -0.14 19.11 -4.85
CA SER A 179 0.91 18.23 -4.34
C SER A 179 0.33 17.35 -3.24
N VAL A 180 0.47 16.03 -3.40
CA VAL A 180 0.02 15.02 -2.45
C VAL A 180 1.18 14.05 -2.24
N HIS A 181 1.93 14.24 -1.16
CA HIS A 181 3.11 13.43 -0.84
C HIS A 181 2.86 12.43 0.30
N ASP A 182 1.60 12.26 0.67
CA ASP A 182 1.13 11.33 1.69
C ASP A 182 0.09 10.39 1.05
N PRO A 183 0.27 9.05 1.08
CA PRO A 183 -0.73 8.10 0.59
C PRO A 183 -2.09 8.20 1.30
N GLY A 184 -2.08 8.64 2.56
CA GLY A 184 -3.24 8.66 3.43
C GLY A 184 -3.55 7.30 4.04
N ALA A 185 -4.09 7.33 5.25
CA ALA A 185 -4.37 6.14 6.06
C ALA A 185 -5.23 5.08 5.34
N VAL A 186 -6.17 5.49 4.48
CA VAL A 186 -7.01 4.54 3.73
C VAL A 186 -6.19 3.77 2.69
N THR A 187 -5.30 4.46 1.98
CA THR A 187 -4.39 3.82 1.01
C THR A 187 -3.42 2.90 1.73
N GLU A 188 -2.84 3.36 2.85
CA GLU A 188 -1.91 2.56 3.66
C GLU A 188 -2.58 1.31 4.22
N GLY A 189 -3.79 1.44 4.78
CA GLY A 189 -4.57 0.30 5.27
C GLY A 189 -4.91 -0.68 4.14
N LEU A 190 -5.25 -0.17 2.95
CA LEU A 190 -5.49 -1.02 1.79
C LEU A 190 -4.22 -1.80 1.41
N LEU A 191 -3.07 -1.14 1.32
CA LEU A 191 -1.79 -1.78 1.05
C LEU A 191 -1.44 -2.84 2.12
N GLU A 192 -1.78 -2.59 3.38
CA GLU A 192 -1.63 -3.55 4.48
C GLU A 192 -2.51 -4.80 4.29
N ASP A 193 -3.77 -4.64 3.90
CA ASP A 193 -4.65 -5.76 3.55
C ASP A 193 -4.11 -6.56 2.34
N LEU A 194 -3.34 -5.93 1.45
CA LEU A 194 -2.67 -6.59 0.33
C LEU A 194 -1.33 -7.26 0.72
N GLY A 195 -0.88 -7.10 1.96
CA GLY A 195 0.34 -7.72 2.49
C GLY A 195 1.56 -6.79 2.57
N TRP A 196 1.40 -5.49 2.34
CA TRP A 196 2.47 -4.50 2.51
C TRP A 196 2.36 -3.86 3.90
N PRO A 197 3.26 -4.19 4.84
CA PRO A 197 3.14 -3.69 6.21
C PRO A 197 3.17 -2.15 6.23
N SER A 198 2.24 -1.56 6.98
CA SER A 198 2.30 -0.15 7.30
C SER A 198 3.35 0.07 8.39
N SER A 199 4.00 1.24 8.42
CA SER A 199 4.88 1.61 9.55
C SER A 199 4.11 1.80 10.87
N SER A 200 2.78 1.74 10.80
CA SER A 200 1.85 1.89 11.93
C SER A 200 1.36 0.56 12.51
N SER A 201 1.67 -0.60 11.92
CA SER A 201 1.25 -1.89 12.46
C SER A 201 2.41 -2.71 13.01
N CYS A 202 2.09 -3.55 14.00
CA CYS A 202 3.08 -4.43 14.59
C CYS A 202 3.56 -5.45 13.56
N PRO A 203 4.88 -5.69 13.44
CA PRO A 203 5.38 -6.68 12.49
C PRO A 203 4.87 -8.08 12.84
N SER A 204 4.38 -8.80 11.84
CA SER A 204 3.99 -10.20 11.98
C SER A 204 5.22 -11.10 12.05
N CYS A 205 5.35 -11.87 13.13
CA CYS A 205 6.48 -12.76 13.37
C CYS A 205 6.03 -14.21 13.54
N SER A 206 6.65 -15.12 12.78
CA SER A 206 6.47 -16.57 12.91
C SER A 206 7.64 -17.31 12.28
N GLY A 207 8.02 -18.46 12.84
CA GLY A 207 9.15 -19.24 12.34
C GLY A 207 10.49 -18.50 12.47
N ALA A 208 11.38 -18.64 11.49
CA ALA A 208 12.61 -17.85 11.44
C ALA A 208 12.31 -16.44 10.91
N VAL A 209 12.59 -15.41 11.72
CA VAL A 209 12.22 -14.02 11.45
C VAL A 209 13.48 -13.20 11.16
N VAL A 210 13.42 -12.39 10.11
CA VAL A 210 14.38 -11.32 9.80
C VAL A 210 13.59 -10.04 9.61
N LEU A 211 13.71 -9.10 10.54
CA LEU A 211 13.17 -7.75 10.39
C LEU A 211 14.27 -6.86 9.83
N ASN A 212 14.04 -6.29 8.64
CA ASN A 212 14.99 -5.37 7.99
C ASN A 212 14.31 -4.07 7.60
N GLY A 213 14.75 -2.94 8.16
CA GLY A 213 14.19 -1.62 7.85
C GLY A 213 12.81 -1.37 8.46
N VAL A 214 12.44 -2.11 9.51
CA VAL A 214 11.13 -2.04 10.15
C VAL A 214 11.12 -0.99 11.24
N THR A 215 10.16 -0.07 11.22
CA THR A 215 9.87 0.81 12.36
C THR A 215 8.63 0.30 13.08
N PHE A 216 8.73 0.08 14.39
CA PHE A 216 7.60 -0.32 15.22
C PHE A 216 6.67 0.89 15.45
N PRO A 217 5.35 0.67 15.59
CA PRO A 217 4.43 1.75 15.89
C PRO A 217 4.62 2.34 17.29
N ALA A 218 4.64 3.67 17.37
CA ALA A 218 4.62 4.39 18.64
C ALA A 218 3.28 4.21 19.37
N GLY A 219 3.31 4.09 20.69
CA GLY A 219 2.12 3.93 21.54
C GLY A 219 1.52 2.51 21.56
N GLU A 220 2.07 1.59 20.77
CA GLU A 220 1.60 0.22 20.66
C GLU A 220 2.51 -0.78 21.39
N THR A 221 1.93 -1.94 21.73
CA THR A 221 2.68 -3.08 22.25
C THR A 221 2.69 -4.21 21.22
N CYS A 222 3.85 -4.42 20.61
CA CYS A 222 4.03 -5.37 19.51
C CYS A 222 4.73 -6.66 19.97
N PRO A 223 4.02 -7.81 20.00
CA PRO A 223 4.66 -9.09 20.18
C PRO A 223 5.31 -9.58 18.87
N CYS A 224 6.52 -10.11 18.96
CA CYS A 224 7.21 -10.76 17.85
C CYS A 224 7.76 -12.11 18.33
N THR A 225 7.10 -13.20 17.92
CA THR A 225 7.45 -14.57 18.34
C THR A 225 8.02 -15.38 17.18
N GLY A 226 9.15 -16.04 17.37
CA GLY A 226 9.79 -16.85 16.34
C GLY A 226 10.68 -17.98 16.87
N THR A 227 11.30 -18.71 15.96
CA THR A 227 12.37 -19.68 16.26
C THR A 227 13.69 -18.95 16.43
N THR A 228 14.02 -18.09 15.48
CA THR A 228 15.15 -17.15 15.52
C THR A 228 14.65 -15.78 15.12
N ILE A 229 15.20 -14.71 15.68
CA ILE A 229 14.87 -13.33 15.31
C ILE A 229 16.17 -12.58 15.01
N SER A 230 16.29 -11.96 13.83
CA SER A 230 17.36 -11.01 13.49
C SER A 230 16.74 -9.63 13.23
N LEU A 231 17.28 -8.61 13.90
CA LEU A 231 16.84 -7.22 13.79
C LEU A 231 17.92 -6.40 13.07
N LEU A 232 17.68 -6.01 11.83
CA LEU A 232 18.59 -5.22 10.99
C LEU A 232 17.92 -3.89 10.62
N ASN A 233 18.57 -2.74 10.83
CA ASN A 233 17.95 -1.43 10.55
C ASN A 233 16.55 -1.26 11.17
N VAL A 234 16.30 -1.82 12.36
CA VAL A 234 14.98 -1.76 13.03
C VAL A 234 14.89 -0.54 13.93
N THR A 235 13.78 0.19 13.92
CA THR A 235 13.54 1.30 14.85
C THR A 235 12.43 0.94 15.83
N VAL A 236 12.69 1.04 17.13
CA VAL A 236 11.66 1.01 18.17
C VAL A 236 11.53 2.44 18.71
N PRO A 237 10.50 3.21 18.29
CA PRO A 237 10.44 4.62 18.57
C PRO A 237 9.95 4.92 20.00
N ASN A 238 9.99 6.20 20.37
CA ASN A 238 9.44 6.69 21.64
C ASN A 238 8.01 6.19 21.88
N ASN A 239 7.73 5.73 23.10
CA ASN A 239 6.46 5.14 23.54
C ASN A 239 6.07 3.83 22.84
N ALA A 240 6.91 3.22 22.01
CA ALA A 240 6.67 1.87 21.49
C ALA A 240 7.13 0.80 22.49
N THR A 241 6.39 -0.30 22.59
CA THR A 241 6.80 -1.49 23.33
C THR A 241 6.96 -2.68 22.37
N ALA A 242 8.15 -3.27 22.28
CA ALA A 242 8.44 -4.41 21.42
C ALA A 242 8.85 -5.65 22.25
N ASN A 243 8.08 -6.74 22.14
CA ASN A 243 8.31 -7.97 22.90
C ASN A 243 8.80 -9.08 21.98
N PHE A 244 10.11 -9.29 21.93
CA PHE A 244 10.76 -10.32 21.13
C PHE A 244 10.91 -11.62 21.91
N THR A 245 10.28 -12.69 21.43
CA THR A 245 10.37 -14.02 22.02
C THR A 245 10.89 -15.02 20.98
N ALA A 246 12.04 -15.64 21.22
CA ALA A 246 12.59 -16.65 20.32
C ALA A 246 12.94 -17.96 21.04
N SER A 247 12.62 -19.10 20.43
CA SER A 247 12.96 -20.41 21.01
C SER A 247 14.45 -20.74 20.95
N THR A 248 15.21 -20.10 20.05
CA THR A 248 16.63 -20.40 19.82
C THR A 248 17.51 -19.19 20.07
N SER A 249 17.33 -18.11 19.31
CA SER A 249 18.20 -16.93 19.43
C SER A 249 17.55 -15.64 18.94
N ILE A 250 17.96 -14.53 19.54
CA ILE A 250 17.71 -13.18 19.04
C ILE A 250 19.06 -12.51 18.74
N THR A 251 19.19 -11.92 17.56
CA THR A 251 20.35 -11.13 17.15
C THR A 251 19.89 -9.71 16.85
N VAL A 252 20.51 -8.73 17.49
CA VAL A 252 20.30 -7.31 17.24
C VAL A 252 21.49 -6.79 16.42
N ASP A 253 21.26 -6.58 15.11
CA ASP A 253 22.27 -6.21 14.13
C ASP A 253 22.37 -4.69 13.94
N SER A 254 23.28 -4.26 13.05
CA SER A 254 23.58 -2.85 12.78
C SER A 254 22.37 -2.05 12.30
N GLY A 255 22.34 -0.76 12.63
CA GLY A 255 21.27 0.16 12.25
C GLY A 255 20.01 0.02 13.09
N THR A 256 19.93 -0.99 13.96
CA THR A 256 18.82 -1.13 14.90
C THR A 256 18.92 -0.08 16.02
N THR A 257 17.87 0.72 16.18
CA THR A 257 17.80 1.85 17.10
C THR A 257 16.63 1.72 18.06
N PHE A 258 16.90 1.88 19.36
CA PHE A 258 15.89 2.00 20.41
C PHE A 258 15.88 3.45 20.89
N GLU A 259 14.82 4.19 20.56
CA GLU A 259 14.71 5.62 20.85
C GLU A 259 14.36 5.87 22.32
N ASN A 260 14.62 7.09 22.79
CA ASN A 260 14.28 7.52 24.14
C ASN A 260 12.78 7.28 24.44
N GLY A 261 12.47 6.60 25.55
CA GLY A 261 11.11 6.26 25.95
C GLY A 261 10.55 4.99 25.33
N SER A 262 11.32 4.27 24.49
CA SER A 262 10.96 2.93 24.02
C SER A 262 11.17 1.86 25.09
N ASN A 263 10.44 0.75 24.98
CA ASN A 263 10.64 -0.45 25.79
C ASN A 263 10.78 -1.67 24.89
N ALA A 264 11.87 -2.42 25.02
CA ALA A 264 12.07 -3.67 24.30
C ALA A 264 12.41 -4.82 25.26
N THR A 265 11.70 -5.94 25.12
CA THR A 265 11.95 -7.16 25.90
C THR A 265 12.45 -8.27 24.98
N PHE A 266 13.49 -8.98 25.41
CA PHE A 266 14.16 -10.06 24.69
C PHE A 266 14.15 -11.34 25.53
N THR A 267 13.37 -12.32 25.10
CA THR A 267 13.21 -13.64 25.72
C THR A 267 13.70 -14.70 24.76
N ALA A 268 14.94 -15.17 24.94
CA ALA A 268 15.53 -16.26 24.16
C ALA A 268 16.71 -16.92 24.89
N PRO A 269 17.04 -18.19 24.58
CA PRO A 269 18.22 -18.85 25.14
C PRO A 269 19.54 -18.13 24.84
N ASN A 270 19.61 -17.45 23.70
CA ASN A 270 20.77 -16.66 23.30
C ASN A 270 20.33 -15.31 22.72
N THR A 271 20.75 -14.21 23.33
CA THR A 271 20.51 -12.86 22.81
C THR A 271 21.85 -12.17 22.59
N VAL A 272 22.11 -11.75 21.35
CA VAL A 272 23.38 -11.14 20.94
C VAL A 272 23.12 -9.75 20.38
N PHE A 273 23.81 -8.75 20.91
CA PHE A 273 23.86 -7.40 20.35
C PHE A 273 25.16 -7.24 19.56
N GLN A 274 25.04 -7.01 18.26
CA GLN A 274 26.19 -6.73 17.40
C GLN A 274 26.55 -5.24 17.41
N PRO A 275 27.81 -4.90 17.08
CA PRO A 275 28.22 -3.52 16.87
C PRO A 275 27.33 -2.81 15.84
N GLY A 276 27.03 -1.54 16.11
CA GLY A 276 26.20 -0.70 15.23
C GLY A 276 24.71 -0.69 15.58
N SER A 277 24.28 -1.39 16.62
CA SER A 277 23.00 -1.12 17.28
C SER A 277 23.13 0.11 18.19
N HIS A 278 22.06 0.91 18.29
CA HIS A 278 22.03 2.16 19.05
C HIS A 278 20.90 2.13 20.09
N VAL A 279 21.21 2.57 21.30
CA VAL A 279 20.26 2.65 22.42
C VAL A 279 20.34 4.06 22.97
N GLU A 280 19.27 4.82 22.80
CA GLU A 280 19.21 6.19 23.30
C GLU A 280 19.07 6.25 24.82
N SER A 281 19.53 7.35 25.40
CA SER A 281 19.34 7.61 26.83
C SER A 281 17.85 7.71 27.14
N GLY A 282 17.34 6.74 27.90
CA GLY A 282 15.93 6.63 28.28
C GLY A 282 15.16 5.50 27.60
N ALA A 283 15.77 4.77 26.65
CA ALA A 283 15.25 3.49 26.20
C ALA A 283 15.44 2.41 27.28
N VAL A 284 14.48 1.48 27.40
CA VAL A 284 14.54 0.36 28.33
C VAL A 284 14.70 -0.95 27.56
N LEU A 285 15.79 -1.68 27.80
CA LEU A 285 16.01 -3.00 27.23
C LEU A 285 16.01 -4.06 28.34
N ASN A 286 15.08 -5.02 28.27
CA ASN A 286 14.99 -6.15 29.19
C ASN A 286 15.51 -7.41 28.49
N VAL A 287 16.69 -7.91 28.88
CA VAL A 287 17.32 -9.09 28.25
C VAL A 287 17.38 -10.24 29.25
N GLY A 288 16.84 -11.40 28.88
CA GLY A 288 17.02 -12.65 29.64
C GLY A 288 15.94 -12.95 30.69
N GLN A 289 14.66 -12.72 30.36
CA GLN A 289 13.56 -13.39 31.05
C GLN A 289 13.35 -14.81 30.52
#